data_AF-A0A0C1QXK7-F1
#
_entry.id   AF-A0A0C1QXK7-F1
#
_cell.length_a   1.000
_cell.length_b   1.000
_cell.length_c   1.000
_cell.angle_alpha   90.00
_cell.angle_beta   90.00
_cell.angle_gamma   90.00
#
_symmetry.space_group_name_H-M   'P 1'
#
loop_
_entity.id
_entity.type
_entity.pdbx_description
1 polymer ?
#
loop_
_entity_poly.entity_id
_entity_poly.type
_entity_poly.pdbx_seq_one_letter_code
_entity_poly.pdbx_strand_id
1 'polypeptide(L)'
;MMKKTMIKKVIFPAMALLLAGCNTIQETNIQTPIINQETAYKPGFIVLDVKDIVIIDRTDNSNSILGNYKPPINPKQAIINWAEKRLRAKGSVGKIEVVIKEASFKEEKLKNETGQIMESLRRGEHNKYDARYLISMKLYSDAAARNKVSEIEIEAFSTRNVEGVISSEDKDLIITKMLQELLDNAEQQLEYNIATYFIGAE
;
A
#
# COMPACT_ATOMS: atom_id res chain seq x y z
N MET A 1 -9.70 13.04 -93.72
CA MET A 1 -11.13 13.35 -93.46
C MET A 1 -11.53 12.64 -92.18
N MET A 2 -12.04 13.41 -91.21
CA MET A 2 -12.80 13.04 -90.01
C MET A 2 -12.18 12.19 -88.86
N LYS A 3 -11.96 12.94 -87.76
CA LYS A 3 -11.95 12.60 -86.34
C LYS A 3 -12.80 11.39 -85.93
N LYS A 4 -12.29 10.59 -84.98
CA LYS A 4 -13.09 9.99 -83.90
C LYS A 4 -12.27 9.83 -82.60
N THR A 5 -12.49 10.81 -81.73
CA THR A 5 -12.76 10.76 -80.28
C THR A 5 -12.05 9.74 -79.37
N MET A 6 -11.38 10.30 -78.36
CA MET A 6 -10.90 9.68 -77.12
C MET A 6 -11.95 8.81 -76.41
N ILE A 7 -11.52 7.71 -75.80
CA ILE A 7 -11.98 7.31 -74.46
C ILE A 7 -10.75 6.95 -73.61
N LYS A 8 -10.58 7.70 -72.52
CA LYS A 8 -9.58 7.54 -71.46
C LYS A 8 -9.80 6.19 -70.74
N LYS A 9 -8.73 5.43 -70.52
CA LYS A 9 -8.62 4.53 -69.37
C LYS A 9 -7.25 4.70 -68.73
N VAL A 10 -7.30 5.39 -67.61
CA VAL A 10 -6.24 5.58 -66.61
C VAL A 10 -6.19 4.33 -65.76
N ILE A 11 -5.02 3.69 -65.61
CA ILE A 11 -4.64 3.00 -64.36
C ILE A 11 -3.14 3.26 -64.15
N PHE A 12 -2.85 4.20 -63.26
CA PHE A 12 -1.51 4.51 -62.73
C PHE A 12 -1.13 3.47 -61.65
N PRO A 13 0.18 3.31 -61.39
CA PRO A 13 0.75 2.15 -60.70
C PRO A 13 0.61 2.22 -59.19
N ALA A 14 0.68 1.03 -58.58
CA ALA A 14 0.76 0.79 -57.15
C ALA A 14 1.97 1.50 -56.53
N MET A 15 1.72 2.39 -55.57
CA MET A 15 2.73 2.91 -54.67
C MET A 15 2.18 2.83 -53.24
N ALA A 16 2.47 1.71 -52.59
CA ALA A 16 2.30 1.55 -51.15
C ALA A 16 3.49 2.21 -50.45
N LEU A 17 3.25 3.36 -49.83
CA LEU A 17 4.16 4.01 -48.88
C LEU A 17 3.32 4.53 -47.71
N LEU A 18 2.97 3.59 -46.85
CA LEU A 18 2.55 3.86 -45.47
C LEU A 18 3.84 4.11 -44.69
N LEU A 19 4.16 5.35 -44.33
CA LEU A 19 5.12 5.71 -43.27
C LEU A 19 5.10 7.23 -43.08
N ALA A 20 4.24 7.72 -42.19
CA ALA A 20 4.47 8.94 -41.39
C ALA A 20 3.29 9.13 -40.40
N GLY A 21 2.98 8.10 -39.61
CA GLY A 21 2.30 8.34 -38.34
C GLY A 21 3.34 8.78 -37.33
N CYS A 22 3.67 10.07 -37.28
CA CYS A 22 4.29 10.65 -36.09
C CYS A 22 3.28 10.50 -34.97
N ASN A 23 3.39 9.42 -34.18
CA ASN A 23 2.85 9.46 -32.83
C ASN A 23 3.72 10.44 -32.07
N THR A 24 3.32 11.71 -32.06
CA THR A 24 3.69 12.63 -30.98
C THR A 24 3.36 11.91 -29.68
N ILE A 25 4.42 11.51 -28.99
CA ILE A 25 4.33 11.05 -27.60
C ILE A 25 3.72 12.23 -26.87
N GLN A 26 2.43 12.13 -26.55
CA GLN A 26 1.84 13.03 -25.58
C GLN A 26 2.61 12.77 -24.30
N GLU A 27 3.39 13.76 -23.88
CA GLU A 27 3.74 13.93 -22.48
C GLU A 27 2.41 14.07 -21.76
N THR A 28 1.81 12.94 -21.37
CA THR A 28 0.88 12.91 -20.28
C THR A 28 1.63 13.55 -19.13
N ASN A 29 1.22 14.78 -18.81
CA ASN A 29 1.52 15.44 -17.57
C ASN A 29 1.13 14.45 -16.47
N ILE A 30 2.11 13.64 -16.03
CA ILE A 30 1.97 12.82 -14.85
C ILE A 30 1.98 13.85 -13.74
N GLN A 31 0.80 14.36 -13.42
CA GLN A 31 0.56 14.89 -12.10
C GLN A 31 0.93 13.74 -11.17
N THR A 32 2.14 13.79 -10.63
CA THR A 32 2.56 12.96 -9.50
C THR A 32 1.42 13.08 -8.50
N PRO A 33 0.67 12.00 -8.22
CA PRO A 33 -0.43 12.11 -7.27
C PRO A 33 0.19 12.62 -5.99
N ILE A 34 -0.30 13.75 -5.48
CA ILE A 34 0.08 14.21 -4.15
C ILE A 34 -0.39 13.08 -3.22
N ILE A 35 0.56 12.30 -2.70
CA ILE A 35 0.28 11.15 -1.83
C ILE A 35 -0.08 11.72 -0.46
N ASN A 36 -1.29 12.24 -0.38
CA ASN A 36 -1.89 12.64 0.89
C ASN A 36 -2.18 11.34 1.64
N GLN A 37 -1.89 11.28 2.94
CA GLN A 37 -2.23 10.15 3.82
C GLN A 37 -3.75 9.89 3.97
N GLU A 38 -4.56 10.44 3.06
CA GLU A 38 -6.02 10.41 3.04
C GLU A 38 -6.57 9.48 1.93
N THR A 39 -5.78 9.13 0.91
CA THR A 39 -6.28 8.41 -0.29
C THR A 39 -6.42 6.89 -0.14
N ALA A 40 -6.01 6.32 1.00
CA ALA A 40 -6.09 4.88 1.27
C ALA A 40 -7.19 4.52 2.29
N TYR A 41 -8.27 5.30 2.35
CA TYR A 41 -9.18 5.22 3.49
C TYR A 41 -10.60 4.82 3.10
N LYS A 42 -11.10 3.73 3.72
CA LYS A 42 -12.49 3.30 3.62
C LYS A 42 -13.40 4.21 4.48
N PRO A 43 -14.47 4.81 3.92
CA PRO A 43 -15.37 5.66 4.70
C PRO A 43 -16.12 4.86 5.79
N GLY A 44 -16.46 5.51 6.91
CA GLY A 44 -17.24 4.93 8.01
C GLY A 44 -16.52 4.86 9.36
N PHE A 45 -17.27 4.45 10.39
CA PHE A 45 -16.78 4.25 11.75
C PHE A 45 -17.14 2.85 12.26
N ILE A 46 -16.26 2.28 13.06
CA ILE A 46 -16.49 1.09 13.88
C ILE A 46 -16.83 1.60 15.28
N VAL A 47 -18.11 1.51 15.64
CA VAL A 47 -18.61 1.98 16.94
C VAL A 47 -18.52 0.85 17.95
N LEU A 48 -17.87 1.10 19.06
CA LEU A 48 -17.61 0.15 20.13
C LEU A 48 -18.34 0.61 21.40
N ASP A 49 -19.02 -0.32 22.07
CA ASP A 49 -19.70 -0.07 23.36
C ASP A 49 -18.68 -0.06 24.52
N VAL A 50 -17.75 0.88 24.44
CA VAL A 50 -16.78 1.18 25.48
C VAL A 50 -16.74 2.68 25.74
N LYS A 51 -16.29 3.07 26.93
CA LYS A 51 -16.08 4.47 27.30
C LYS A 51 -14.87 5.08 26.59
N ASP A 52 -13.74 4.36 26.65
CA ASP A 52 -12.44 4.87 26.21
C ASP A 52 -11.79 3.94 25.19
N ILE A 53 -11.11 4.52 24.20
CA ILE A 53 -10.22 3.81 23.28
C ILE A 53 -8.85 4.47 23.40
N VAL A 54 -7.82 3.64 23.63
CA VAL A 54 -6.45 4.11 23.83
C VAL A 54 -5.54 3.39 22.85
N ILE A 55 -4.67 4.12 22.17
CA ILE A 55 -3.66 3.57 21.27
C ILE A 55 -2.34 3.50 22.04
N ILE A 56 -1.72 2.33 22.06
CA ILE A 56 -0.50 2.04 22.80
C ILE A 56 0.57 1.56 21.83
N ASP A 57 1.66 2.31 21.72
CA ASP A 57 2.84 1.90 21.00
C ASP A 57 3.71 0.98 21.90
N ARG A 58 3.88 -0.27 21.48
CA ARG A 58 4.81 -1.24 22.07
C ARG A 58 5.75 -1.82 21.02
N THR A 59 6.01 -1.06 19.96
CA THR A 59 6.98 -1.47 18.96
C THR A 59 8.36 -1.61 19.61
N ASP A 60 8.91 -2.82 19.62
CA ASP A 60 10.27 -3.03 20.09
C ASP A 60 11.24 -2.44 19.07
N ASN A 61 12.06 -1.49 19.54
CA ASN A 61 13.12 -0.85 18.73
C ASN A 61 14.16 -1.85 18.20
N SER A 62 14.16 -3.11 18.69
CA SER A 62 15.12 -4.14 18.30
C SER A 62 14.84 -4.76 16.92
N ASN A 63 13.57 -4.78 16.49
CA ASN A 63 13.18 -5.35 15.19
C ASN A 63 13.11 -4.30 14.09
N SER A 64 13.35 -3.02 14.40
CA SER A 64 13.59 -2.00 13.40
C SER A 64 15.00 -2.20 12.83
N ILE A 65 15.19 -3.24 12.02
CA ILE A 65 16.27 -3.23 11.04
C ILE A 65 15.85 -2.17 10.01
N LEU A 66 16.06 -0.91 10.39
CA LEU A 66 15.91 0.24 9.55
C LEU A 66 16.96 0.07 8.45
N GLY A 67 16.53 -0.40 7.28
CA GLY A 67 17.24 -0.10 6.06
C GLY A 67 17.45 1.41 5.98
N ASN A 68 18.50 1.86 5.30
CA ASN A 68 18.82 3.29 5.17
C ASN A 68 17.70 4.13 4.51
N TYR A 69 16.66 3.47 3.98
CA TYR A 69 15.53 4.09 3.30
C TYR A 69 14.35 4.32 4.24
N LYS A 70 13.86 5.56 4.26
CA LYS A 70 12.63 5.94 4.96
C LYS A 70 11.46 5.81 3.99
N PRO A 71 10.48 4.92 4.25
CA PRO A 71 9.32 4.81 3.38
C PRO A 71 8.52 6.12 3.37
N PRO A 72 7.83 6.45 2.25
CA PRO A 72 6.99 7.65 2.15
C PRO A 72 5.88 7.70 3.20
N ILE A 73 5.38 6.53 3.59
CA ILE A 73 4.40 6.34 4.66
C ILE A 73 5.11 5.73 5.85
N ASN A 74 5.02 6.38 7.02
CA ASN A 74 5.46 5.78 8.27
C ASN A 74 4.48 4.66 8.66
N PRO A 75 4.91 3.38 8.71
CA PRO A 75 3.99 2.26 8.92
C PRO A 75 3.27 2.33 10.28
N LYS A 76 3.95 2.79 11.34
CA LYS A 76 3.34 2.98 12.66
C LYS A 76 2.28 4.08 12.64
N GLN A 77 2.61 5.24 12.05
CA GLN A 77 1.67 6.36 11.97
C GLN A 77 0.43 5.98 11.15
N ALA A 78 0.57 5.12 10.13
CA ALA A 78 -0.55 4.62 9.35
C ALA A 78 -1.58 3.88 10.22
N ILE A 79 -1.11 3.01 11.14
CA ILE A 79 -1.99 2.29 12.08
C ILE A 79 -2.64 3.26 13.08
N ILE A 80 -1.88 4.22 13.62
CA ILE A 80 -2.41 5.23 14.54
C ILE A 80 -3.54 6.02 13.86
N ASN A 81 -3.26 6.54 12.67
CA ASN A 81 -4.23 7.29 11.87
C ASN A 81 -5.47 6.43 11.55
N TRP A 82 -5.28 5.15 11.23
CA TRP A 82 -6.39 4.22 11.02
C TRP A 82 -7.26 4.10 12.26
N ALA A 83 -6.66 3.84 13.43
CA ALA A 83 -7.40 3.65 14.68
C ALA A 83 -8.16 4.92 15.08
N GLU A 84 -7.52 6.09 15.01
CA GLU A 84 -8.12 7.39 15.32
C GLU A 84 -9.26 7.75 14.37
N LYS A 85 -9.15 7.40 13.10
CA LYS A 85 -10.19 7.72 12.12
C LYS A 85 -11.33 6.69 12.12
N ARG A 86 -11.06 5.40 12.34
CA ARG A 86 -12.07 4.32 12.21
C ARG A 86 -12.81 4.07 13.50
N LEU A 87 -12.14 4.06 14.64
CA LEU A 87 -12.72 3.59 15.90
C LEU A 87 -13.46 4.71 16.63
N ARG A 88 -14.66 4.42 17.14
CA ARG A 88 -15.46 5.37 17.95
C ARG A 88 -15.97 4.69 19.20
N ALA A 89 -15.76 5.35 20.34
CA ALA A 89 -16.32 4.95 21.62
C ALA A 89 -17.74 5.54 21.78
N LYS A 90 -18.71 4.73 22.22
CA LYS A 90 -20.08 5.17 22.50
C LYS A 90 -20.59 4.73 23.89
N GLY A 91 -19.92 3.79 24.52
CA GLY A 91 -20.33 3.21 25.80
C GLY A 91 -20.06 4.11 27.00
N SER A 92 -20.57 3.70 28.15
CA SER A 92 -20.37 4.40 29.43
C SER A 92 -19.31 3.76 30.33
N VAL A 93 -18.95 2.50 30.05
CA VAL A 93 -18.01 1.68 30.83
C VAL A 93 -17.04 0.97 29.89
N GLY A 94 -16.01 0.32 30.45
CA GLY A 94 -15.03 -0.43 29.69
C GLY A 94 -14.02 0.42 28.91
N LYS A 95 -13.04 -0.27 28.33
CA LYS A 95 -11.94 0.33 27.58
C LYS A 95 -11.46 -0.62 26.49
N ILE A 96 -11.09 -0.08 25.34
CA ILE A 96 -10.28 -0.79 24.34
C ILE A 96 -8.87 -0.23 24.31
N GLU A 97 -7.88 -1.12 24.33
CA GLU A 97 -6.50 -0.79 24.03
C GLU A 97 -6.14 -1.33 22.63
N VAL A 98 -5.71 -0.45 21.73
CA VAL A 98 -5.11 -0.79 20.43
C VAL A 98 -3.60 -0.79 20.61
N VAL A 99 -3.01 -1.98 20.71
CA VAL A 99 -1.58 -2.19 20.97
C VAL A 99 -0.86 -2.49 19.66
N ILE A 100 0.03 -1.58 19.25
CA ILE A 100 0.91 -1.77 18.09
C ILE A 100 2.17 -2.49 18.58
N LYS A 101 2.28 -3.79 18.30
CA LYS A 101 3.43 -4.63 18.70
C LYS A 101 4.54 -4.60 17.64
N GLU A 102 4.17 -4.55 16.37
CA GLU A 102 5.11 -4.39 15.26
C GLU A 102 4.50 -3.52 14.17
N ALA A 103 5.28 -2.58 13.65
CA ALA A 103 4.96 -1.80 12.46
C ALA A 103 6.26 -1.50 11.70
N SER A 104 6.70 -2.48 10.92
CA SER A 104 8.04 -2.51 10.33
C SER A 104 8.00 -2.41 8.80
N PHE A 105 9.06 -1.81 8.25
CA PHE A 105 9.38 -1.80 6.83
C PHE A 105 10.88 -2.04 6.68
N LYS A 106 11.27 -2.96 5.81
CA LYS A 106 12.65 -3.33 5.54
C LYS A 106 12.88 -3.36 4.03
N GLU A 107 13.94 -2.69 3.59
CA GLU A 107 14.50 -2.85 2.25
C GLU A 107 15.76 -3.70 2.34
N GLU A 108 15.85 -4.69 1.46
CA GLU A 108 16.99 -5.59 1.33
C GLU A 108 17.45 -5.65 -0.12
N LYS A 109 18.72 -5.30 -0.37
CA LYS A 109 19.33 -5.48 -1.69
C LYS A 109 19.60 -6.97 -1.91
N LEU A 110 19.05 -7.54 -2.98
CA LEU A 110 19.25 -8.94 -3.33
C LEU A 110 20.62 -9.14 -4.01
N LYS A 111 21.36 -10.16 -3.56
CA LYS A 111 22.62 -10.60 -4.18
C LYS A 111 22.35 -11.66 -5.25
N ASN A 112 23.24 -11.79 -6.22
CA ASN A 112 23.19 -12.89 -7.19
C ASN A 112 23.67 -14.22 -6.56
N GLU A 113 23.43 -15.34 -7.25
CA GLU A 113 23.76 -16.71 -6.80
C GLU A 113 25.24 -16.93 -6.45
N THR A 114 26.16 -16.05 -6.91
CA THR A 114 27.59 -16.11 -6.62
C THR A 114 28.00 -15.26 -5.40
N GLY A 115 27.06 -14.68 -4.67
CA GLY A 115 27.32 -13.92 -3.45
C GLY A 115 27.99 -12.55 -3.68
N GLN A 116 28.13 -12.12 -4.93
CA GLN A 116 28.66 -10.81 -5.28
C GLN A 116 27.55 -9.77 -5.13
N ILE A 117 27.88 -8.62 -4.52
CA ILE A 117 27.06 -7.42 -4.70
C ILE A 117 27.14 -7.13 -6.21
N MET A 118 25.99 -7.02 -6.88
CA MET A 118 25.97 -6.72 -8.32
C MET A 118 26.87 -5.52 -8.60
N GLU A 119 27.96 -5.74 -9.32
CA GLU A 119 28.74 -4.68 -9.96
C GLU A 119 27.76 -3.80 -10.75
N SER A 120 27.58 -2.58 -10.27
CA SER A 120 26.31 -1.86 -10.17
C SER A 120 25.96 -0.99 -11.38
N LEU A 121 26.29 -1.40 -12.61
CA LEU A 121 26.12 -0.51 -13.77
C LEU A 121 25.41 -1.08 -15.01
N ARG A 122 25.13 -2.39 -15.12
CA ARG A 122 24.61 -2.96 -16.39
C ARG A 122 23.32 -3.79 -16.32
N ARG A 123 22.90 -4.23 -15.14
CA ARG A 123 21.63 -4.94 -14.91
C ARG A 123 21.13 -4.48 -13.55
N GLY A 124 20.04 -3.73 -13.54
CA GLY A 124 19.69 -2.89 -12.40
C GLY A 124 19.50 -3.61 -11.08
N GLU A 125 19.57 -2.83 -10.00
CA GLU A 125 19.51 -3.33 -8.64
C GLU A 125 18.24 -4.18 -8.41
N HIS A 126 18.38 -5.36 -7.82
CA HIS A 126 17.26 -6.17 -7.38
C HIS A 126 17.01 -5.87 -5.90
N ASN A 127 15.81 -5.40 -5.56
CA ASN A 127 15.46 -5.01 -4.18
C ASN A 127 14.25 -5.83 -3.71
N LYS A 128 14.32 -6.30 -2.46
CA LYS A 128 13.22 -6.90 -1.72
C LYS A 128 12.73 -5.92 -0.66
N TYR A 129 11.43 -5.68 -0.64
CA TYR A 129 10.76 -4.88 0.36
C TYR A 129 9.86 -5.78 1.17
N ASP A 130 10.04 -5.77 2.49
CA ASP A 130 9.19 -6.47 3.45
C ASP A 130 8.53 -5.45 4.38
N ALA A 131 7.24 -5.62 4.65
CA ALA A 131 6.52 -4.82 5.63
C ALA A 131 5.62 -5.72 6.47
N ARG A 132 5.48 -5.41 7.76
CA ARG A 132 4.72 -6.22 8.71
C ARG A 132 3.99 -5.35 9.72
N TYR A 133 2.75 -5.75 10.02
CA TYR A 133 1.93 -5.25 11.10
C TYR A 133 1.59 -6.39 12.06
N LEU A 134 1.85 -6.17 13.34
CA LEU A 134 1.34 -7.01 14.44
C LEU A 134 0.57 -6.10 15.39
N ILE A 135 -0.74 -6.25 15.39
CA ILE A 135 -1.66 -5.39 16.14
C ILE A 135 -2.50 -6.27 17.06
N SER A 136 -2.59 -5.88 18.33
CA SER A 136 -3.44 -6.53 19.32
C SER A 136 -4.48 -5.52 19.79
N MET A 137 -5.76 -5.88 19.79
CA MET A 137 -6.80 -5.09 20.45
C MET A 137 -7.30 -5.84 21.67
N LYS A 138 -7.38 -5.15 22.80
CA LYS A 138 -7.82 -5.72 24.07
C LYS A 138 -9.05 -4.99 24.58
N LEU A 139 -10.09 -5.74 24.87
CA LEU A 139 -11.32 -5.24 25.47
C LEU A 139 -11.31 -5.49 26.97
N TYR A 140 -11.60 -4.45 27.73
CA TYR A 140 -11.72 -4.47 29.17
C TYR A 140 -13.12 -4.04 29.60
N SER A 141 -13.70 -4.70 30.60
CA SER A 141 -15.02 -4.34 31.14
C SER A 141 -14.97 -3.12 32.07
N ASP A 142 -13.79 -2.74 32.54
CA ASP A 142 -13.59 -1.58 33.41
C ASP A 142 -12.61 -0.57 32.81
N ALA A 143 -12.79 0.71 33.16
CA ALA A 143 -11.96 1.79 32.67
C ALA A 143 -10.51 1.73 33.19
N ALA A 144 -10.23 1.03 34.29
CA ALA A 144 -8.88 0.87 34.83
C ALA A 144 -8.10 -0.27 34.14
N ALA A 145 -8.69 -0.92 33.13
CA ALA A 145 -8.08 -2.01 32.36
C ALA A 145 -7.63 -3.21 33.22
N ARG A 146 -8.40 -3.54 34.27
CA ARG A 146 -8.06 -4.64 35.19
C ARG A 146 -8.68 -5.96 34.78
N ASN A 147 -9.86 -5.92 34.16
CA ASN A 147 -10.65 -7.09 33.79
C ASN A 147 -10.72 -7.20 32.27
N LYS A 148 -9.75 -7.92 31.68
CA LYS A 148 -9.74 -8.20 30.24
C LYS A 148 -10.85 -9.20 29.89
N VAL A 149 -11.75 -8.80 29.01
CA VAL A 149 -12.88 -9.60 28.53
C VAL A 149 -12.50 -10.39 27.28
N SER A 150 -11.79 -9.73 26.36
CA SER A 150 -11.43 -10.33 25.07
C SER A 150 -10.13 -9.71 24.55
N GLU A 151 -9.44 -10.46 23.70
CA GLU A 151 -8.26 -10.00 22.97
C GLU A 151 -8.29 -10.58 21.57
N ILE A 152 -8.06 -9.73 20.59
CA ILE A 152 -7.83 -10.12 19.21
C ILE A 152 -6.41 -9.72 18.85
N GLU A 153 -5.73 -10.56 18.07
CA GLU A 153 -4.42 -10.27 17.50
C GLU A 153 -4.48 -10.57 16.01
N ILE A 154 -3.95 -9.66 15.22
CA ILE A 154 -3.83 -9.82 13.78
C ILE A 154 -2.38 -9.62 13.37
N GLU A 155 -2.01 -10.39 12.38
CA GLU A 155 -0.73 -10.26 11.70
C GLU A 155 -0.99 -10.05 10.21
N ALA A 156 -0.37 -9.02 9.65
CA ALA A 156 -0.38 -8.77 8.22
C ALA A 156 1.06 -8.57 7.75
N PHE A 157 1.40 -9.14 6.60
CA PHE A 157 2.70 -8.97 5.99
C PHE A 157 2.54 -8.73 4.48
N SER A 158 3.49 -8.00 3.92
CA SER A 158 3.59 -7.77 2.49
C SER A 158 5.04 -7.88 2.08
N THR A 159 5.29 -8.54 0.95
CA THR A 159 6.61 -8.65 0.33
C THR A 159 6.51 -8.26 -1.14
N ARG A 160 7.47 -7.46 -1.60
CA ARG A 160 7.61 -7.05 -3.01
C ARG A 160 9.05 -7.18 -3.44
N ASN A 161 9.29 -7.91 -4.53
CA ASN A 161 10.58 -7.95 -5.20
C ASN A 161 10.50 -7.04 -6.43
N VAL A 162 11.49 -6.18 -6.59
CA VAL A 162 11.63 -5.30 -7.75
C VAL A 162 12.96 -5.60 -8.42
N GLU A 163 12.89 -5.84 -9.72
CA GLU A 163 14.04 -6.12 -10.56
C GLU A 163 14.39 -4.91 -11.40
N GLY A 164 15.68 -4.61 -11.56
CA GLY A 164 16.14 -3.55 -12.44
C GLY A 164 16.21 -2.17 -11.79
N VAL A 165 16.75 -1.20 -12.54
CA VAL A 165 16.92 0.17 -12.04
C VAL A 165 15.55 0.82 -12.14
N ILE A 166 15.02 1.21 -11.00
CA ILE A 166 13.80 2.00 -10.90
C ILE A 166 14.15 3.44 -10.52
N SER A 167 13.34 4.39 -10.99
CA SER A 167 13.45 5.76 -10.51
C SER A 167 13.08 5.85 -9.03
N SER A 168 13.52 6.90 -8.34
CA SER A 168 13.10 7.15 -6.95
C SER A 168 11.58 7.34 -6.83
N GLU A 169 10.95 7.96 -7.84
CA GLU A 169 9.51 8.17 -7.87
C GLU A 169 8.73 6.85 -8.02
N ASP A 170 9.17 5.97 -8.92
CA ASP A 170 8.57 4.64 -9.10
C ASP A 170 8.74 3.79 -7.83
N LYS A 171 9.90 3.89 -7.18
CA LYS A 171 10.18 3.23 -5.91
C LYS A 171 9.19 3.68 -4.82
N ASP A 172 9.05 4.98 -4.63
CA ASP A 172 8.14 5.57 -3.64
C ASP A 172 6.69 5.16 -3.92
N LEU A 173 6.28 5.11 -5.19
CA LEU A 173 4.95 4.67 -5.61
C LEU A 173 4.70 3.19 -5.30
N ILE A 174 5.66 2.31 -5.61
CA ILE A 174 5.57 0.87 -5.33
C ILE A 174 5.43 0.63 -3.82
N ILE A 175 6.28 1.29 -3.03
CA ILE A 175 6.30 1.13 -1.57
C ILE A 175 5.02 1.71 -0.96
N THR A 176 4.53 2.84 -1.47
CA THR A 176 3.25 3.41 -1.05
C THR A 176 2.11 2.41 -1.27
N LYS A 177 1.96 1.88 -2.48
CA LYS A 177 0.90 0.91 -2.80
C LYS A 177 1.00 -0.34 -1.93
N MET A 178 2.21 -0.86 -1.74
CA MET A 178 2.48 -2.00 -0.88
C MET A 178 2.02 -1.77 0.57
N LEU A 179 2.30 -0.59 1.13
CA LEU A 179 1.90 -0.24 2.51
C LEU A 179 0.40 0.04 2.64
N GLN A 180 -0.23 0.57 1.59
CA GLN A 180 -1.68 0.75 1.51
C GLN A 180 -2.40 -0.60 1.50
N GLU A 181 -2.01 -1.51 0.59
CA GLU A 181 -2.55 -2.87 0.52
C GLU A 181 -2.35 -3.63 1.83
N LEU A 182 -1.21 -3.45 2.49
CA LEU A 182 -0.95 -4.03 3.80
C LEU A 182 -1.92 -3.51 4.87
N LEU A 183 -2.18 -2.20 4.88
CA LEU A 183 -3.12 -1.59 5.82
C LEU A 183 -4.55 -2.04 5.55
N ASP A 184 -4.96 -2.11 4.28
CA ASP A 184 -6.30 -2.58 3.88
C ASP A 184 -6.54 -4.03 4.33
N ASN A 185 -5.54 -4.90 4.13
CA ASN A 185 -5.62 -6.29 4.61
C ASN A 185 -5.69 -6.38 6.13
N ALA A 186 -4.93 -5.56 6.85
CA ALA A 186 -5.00 -5.49 8.31
C ALA A 186 -6.36 -4.97 8.80
N GLU A 187 -6.91 -3.95 8.14
CA GLU A 187 -8.24 -3.41 8.42
C GLU A 187 -9.32 -4.48 8.24
N GLN A 188 -9.28 -5.22 7.14
CA GLN A 188 -10.28 -6.27 6.87
C GLN A 188 -10.28 -7.34 7.97
N GLN A 189 -9.10 -7.77 8.43
CA GLN A 189 -8.98 -8.72 9.53
C GLN A 189 -9.48 -8.13 10.86
N LEU A 190 -9.16 -6.87 11.14
CA LEU A 190 -9.62 -6.18 12.35
C LEU A 190 -11.12 -5.99 12.36
N GLU A 191 -11.73 -5.54 11.25
CA GLU A 191 -13.18 -5.39 11.13
C GLU A 191 -13.91 -6.71 11.41
N TYR A 192 -13.46 -7.80 10.78
CA TYR A 192 -14.02 -9.13 10.98
C TYR A 192 -13.92 -9.54 12.45
N ASN A 193 -12.72 -9.48 13.04
CA ASN A 193 -12.49 -9.91 14.41
C ASN A 193 -13.21 -9.04 15.45
N ILE A 194 -13.30 -7.72 15.23
CA ILE A 194 -14.07 -6.82 16.10
C ILE A 194 -15.55 -7.20 16.06
N ALA A 195 -16.12 -7.41 14.87
CA ALA A 195 -17.52 -7.79 14.73
C ALA A 195 -17.79 -9.13 15.45
N THR A 196 -16.93 -10.13 15.25
CA THR A 196 -17.09 -11.46 15.85
C THR A 196 -16.92 -11.45 17.37
N TYR A 197 -15.87 -10.82 17.89
CA TYR A 197 -15.45 -11.01 19.28
C TYR A 197 -15.79 -9.86 20.22
N PHE A 198 -16.01 -8.64 19.72
CA PHE A 198 -16.25 -7.46 20.56
C PHE A 198 -17.70 -6.96 20.48
N ILE A 199 -18.34 -7.09 19.32
CA ILE A 199 -19.74 -6.69 19.13
C ILE A 199 -20.67 -7.89 19.31
N GLY A 200 -20.18 -9.10 18.99
CA GLY A 200 -20.99 -10.30 18.91
C GLY A 200 -21.70 -10.31 17.55
N ALA A 201 -21.43 -11.32 16.73
CA ALA A 201 -22.27 -11.60 15.59
C ALA A 201 -23.59 -12.18 16.13
N GLU A 202 -24.67 -11.40 16.10
CA GLU A 202 -26.02 -11.94 16.25
C GLU A 202 -26.36 -12.92 15.11
#